data_AF-A0A5N9HU12-F1
#
_entry.id   AF-A0A5N9HU12-F1
#
_cell.length_a   1.000
_cell.length_b   1.000
_cell.length_c   1.000
_cell.angle_alpha   90.00
_cell.angle_beta   90.00
_cell.angle_gamma   90.00
#
_symmetry.space_group_name_H-M   'P 1'
#
loop_
_entity.id
_entity.type
_entity.pdbx_description
1 polymer ?
#
loop_
_entity_poly.entity_id
_entity_poly.type
_entity_poly.pdbx_seq_one_letter_code
_entity_poly.pdbx_strand_id
1 'polypeptide(L)'
;MKIHNHPLSFILSFSISSLILITVGVGCESQIQPTPYDRNDYTPIAGPPTFPMIFDGKFTVDGKPGPSEQTIYAEFIHGGSPLSRTLQGEYIQVILSPVSVDDLEHGEISFYLGTRDGDHVKAKETWQWDTTNKPINQTLNLTFPRLPKN
;
A
#
# COMPACT_ATOMS: atom_id res chain seq x y z
N MET A 1 29.94 -4.10 68.99
CA MET A 1 31.15 -4.69 69.61
C MET A 1 31.18 -6.15 69.17
N LYS A 2 32.16 -6.74 68.51
CA LYS A 2 33.49 -6.38 68.00
C LYS A 2 33.77 -7.39 66.87
N ILE A 3 34.24 -6.89 65.73
CA ILE A 3 35.37 -7.37 64.92
C ILE A 3 35.49 -8.88 64.64
N HIS A 4 35.54 -9.25 63.35
CA HIS A 4 36.62 -10.09 62.83
C HIS A 4 37.04 -9.56 61.46
N ASN A 5 38.30 -9.13 61.37
CA ASN A 5 38.96 -8.62 60.17
C ASN A 5 40.22 -9.46 59.88
N HIS A 6 40.42 -9.70 58.57
CA HIS A 6 41.68 -9.91 57.81
C HIS A 6 42.40 -11.28 57.83
N PRO A 7 43.29 -11.59 56.84
CA PRO A 7 43.77 -10.80 55.68
C PRO A 7 43.90 -11.51 54.29
N LEU A 8 44.15 -10.67 53.25
CA LEU A 8 45.00 -10.77 52.04
C LEU A 8 45.45 -12.17 51.52
N SER A 9 45.44 -12.49 50.22
CA SER A 9 46.16 -11.84 49.09
C SER A 9 45.59 -12.33 47.74
N PHE A 10 45.30 -11.45 46.76
CA PHE A 10 46.12 -11.20 45.56
C PHE A 10 46.66 -12.50 44.89
N ILE A 11 46.24 -12.87 43.68
CA ILE A 11 46.86 -12.44 42.41
C ILE A 11 45.92 -12.66 41.21
N LEU A 12 45.95 -11.69 40.30
CA LEU A 12 45.38 -11.62 38.95
C LEU A 12 45.51 -12.92 38.12
N SER A 13 44.49 -13.20 37.32
CA SER A 13 44.68 -13.74 35.96
C SER A 13 43.65 -13.10 35.03
N PHE A 14 44.15 -12.24 34.15
CA PHE A 14 43.42 -11.69 33.03
C PHE A 14 42.91 -12.82 32.13
N SER A 15 41.61 -12.82 31.80
CA SER A 15 41.12 -13.47 30.59
C SER A 15 39.99 -12.62 30.04
N ILE A 16 40.38 -11.75 29.11
CA ILE A 16 39.50 -10.95 28.26
C ILE A 16 38.81 -11.95 27.34
N SER A 17 37.53 -12.25 27.59
CA SER A 17 36.70 -12.96 26.61
C SER A 17 35.70 -11.97 26.01
N SER A 18 35.90 -11.78 24.71
CA SER A 18 35.30 -10.78 23.85
C SER A 18 33.78 -10.68 23.96
N LEU A 19 33.32 -9.45 24.12
CA LEU A 19 31.92 -9.05 24.00
C LEU A 19 31.47 -9.25 22.54
N ILE A 20 30.66 -10.27 22.28
CA ILE A 20 29.99 -10.42 20.98
C ILE A 20 28.67 -9.66 21.06
N LEU A 21 28.68 -8.41 20.58
CA LEU A 21 27.47 -7.67 20.27
C LEU A 21 26.80 -8.33 19.05
N ILE A 22 25.76 -9.11 19.29
CA ILE A 22 24.85 -9.55 18.23
C ILE A 22 23.87 -8.40 18.00
N THR A 23 24.20 -7.51 17.07
CA THR A 23 23.23 -6.58 16.50
C THR A 23 22.28 -7.40 15.63
N VAL A 24 21.15 -7.83 16.19
CA VAL A 24 20.03 -8.34 15.41
C VAL A 24 19.47 -7.15 14.64
N GLY A 25 19.88 -7.02 13.38
CA GLY A 25 19.20 -6.14 12.44
C GLY A 25 17.77 -6.63 12.31
N VAL A 26 16.83 -5.93 12.94
CA VAL A 26 15.42 -6.09 12.66
C VAL A 26 15.21 -5.52 11.26
N GLY A 27 15.41 -6.36 10.26
CA GLY A 27 14.88 -6.10 8.92
C GLY A 27 13.37 -5.98 9.07
N CYS A 28 12.83 -4.82 8.75
CA CYS A 28 11.39 -4.68 8.50
C CYS A 28 11.08 -5.55 7.27
N GLU A 29 10.75 -6.82 7.49
CA GLU A 29 10.00 -7.58 6.49
C GLU A 29 8.60 -6.98 6.45
N SER A 30 8.38 -6.04 5.53
CA SER A 30 7.03 -5.75 5.06
C SER A 30 6.50 -7.06 4.51
N GLN A 31 5.56 -7.70 5.21
CA GLN A 31 4.89 -8.90 4.73
C GLN A 31 4.01 -8.52 3.54
N ILE A 32 4.64 -8.42 2.37
CA ILE A 32 3.95 -8.34 1.09
C ILE A 32 3.48 -9.77 0.84
N GLN A 33 2.23 -10.03 1.16
CA GLN A 33 1.61 -11.30 0.77
C GLN A 33 1.70 -11.39 -0.76
N PRO A 34 2.34 -12.45 -1.30
CA PRO A 34 2.53 -12.53 -2.75
C PRO A 34 1.17 -12.58 -3.42
N THR A 35 0.98 -11.68 -4.40
CA THR A 35 -0.15 -11.74 -5.31
C THR A 35 -0.05 -13.02 -6.15
N PRO A 36 -1.17 -13.62 -6.59
CA PRO A 36 -1.14 -14.83 -7.39
C PRO A 36 -0.59 -14.62 -8.82
N TYR A 37 -0.24 -13.39 -9.18
CA TYR A 37 0.22 -12.97 -10.50
C TYR A 37 1.59 -12.28 -10.42
N ASP A 38 2.39 -12.42 -11.48
CA ASP A 38 3.65 -11.68 -11.68
C ASP A 38 3.36 -10.39 -12.47
N ARG A 39 3.60 -9.23 -11.86
CA ARG A 39 3.39 -7.93 -12.53
C ARG A 39 4.36 -7.63 -13.66
N ASN A 40 5.40 -8.44 -13.82
CA ASN A 40 6.34 -8.31 -14.94
C ASN A 40 5.91 -9.14 -16.15
N ASP A 41 4.97 -10.07 -15.97
CA ASP A 41 4.40 -10.85 -17.06
C ASP A 41 3.23 -10.07 -17.66
N TYR A 42 3.46 -9.43 -18.81
CA TYR A 42 2.47 -8.59 -19.47
C TYR A 42 2.01 -9.22 -20.78
N THR A 43 0.79 -9.73 -20.78
CA THR A 43 0.10 -10.14 -22.02
C THR A 43 -0.98 -9.12 -22.38
N PRO A 44 -0.86 -8.39 -23.51
CA PRO A 44 -1.85 -7.40 -23.90
C PRO A 44 -3.18 -8.04 -24.32
N ILE A 45 -4.28 -7.32 -24.10
CA ILE A 45 -5.61 -7.72 -24.59
C ILE A 45 -5.64 -7.64 -26.12
N ALA A 46 -6.13 -8.71 -26.77
CA ALA A 46 -6.32 -8.72 -28.21
C ALA A 46 -7.57 -7.94 -28.63
N GLY A 47 -7.48 -7.23 -29.76
CA GLY A 47 -8.61 -6.49 -30.33
C GLY A 47 -8.69 -5.03 -29.85
N PRO A 48 -9.85 -4.36 -30.01
CA PRO A 48 -10.01 -2.98 -29.58
C PRO A 48 -9.96 -2.87 -28.05
N PRO A 49 -9.53 -1.72 -27.50
CA PRO A 49 -9.57 -1.48 -26.06
C PRO A 49 -10.98 -1.66 -25.47
N THR A 50 -11.04 -2.21 -24.26
CA THR A 50 -12.30 -2.32 -23.51
C THR A 50 -12.81 -0.95 -23.08
N PHE A 51 -14.13 -0.80 -22.96
CA PHE A 51 -14.71 0.43 -22.42
C PHE A 51 -14.38 0.61 -20.94
N PRO A 52 -14.18 1.86 -20.47
CA PRO A 52 -13.75 2.13 -19.10
C PRO A 52 -14.91 2.10 -18.10
N MET A 53 -14.55 1.90 -16.84
CA MET A 53 -15.37 2.28 -15.69
C MET A 53 -14.92 3.66 -15.18
N ILE A 54 -15.88 4.46 -14.74
CA ILE A 54 -15.70 5.79 -14.18
C ILE A 54 -16.23 5.76 -12.75
N PHE A 55 -15.37 5.99 -11.77
CA PHE A 55 -15.74 5.98 -10.37
C PHE A 55 -15.84 7.39 -9.79
N ASP A 56 -16.85 7.57 -8.95
CA ASP A 56 -17.07 8.73 -8.09
C ASP A 56 -17.65 8.29 -6.74
N GLY A 57 -17.61 9.19 -5.76
CA GLY A 57 -18.29 8.95 -4.48
C GLY A 57 -17.71 9.76 -3.34
N LYS A 58 -18.15 9.42 -2.12
CA LYS A 58 -17.59 10.02 -0.90
C LYS A 58 -16.28 9.34 -0.54
N PHE A 59 -15.39 10.06 0.11
CA PHE A 59 -14.26 9.42 0.77
C PHE A 59 -13.98 9.98 2.15
N THR A 60 -13.46 9.10 2.99
CA THR A 60 -13.09 9.42 4.36
C THR A 60 -11.64 9.07 4.64
N VAL A 61 -11.03 9.83 5.54
CA VAL A 61 -9.69 9.59 6.06
C VAL A 61 -9.78 9.58 7.57
N ASP A 62 -9.37 8.49 8.21
CA ASP A 62 -9.45 8.31 9.66
C ASP A 62 -10.86 8.63 10.21
N GLY A 63 -11.88 8.12 9.51
CA GLY A 63 -13.30 8.29 9.86
C GLY A 63 -13.88 9.69 9.65
N LYS A 64 -13.11 10.66 9.12
CA LYS A 64 -13.58 12.02 8.82
C LYS A 64 -13.69 12.23 7.31
N PRO A 65 -14.52 13.17 6.82
CA PRO A 65 -14.53 13.54 5.41
C PRO A 65 -13.11 13.90 4.95
N GLY A 66 -12.67 13.32 3.84
CA GLY A 66 -11.33 13.54 3.34
C GLY A 66 -11.10 14.99 2.86
N PRO A 67 -9.86 15.50 2.88
CA PRO A 67 -9.56 16.86 2.45
C PRO A 67 -9.61 17.01 0.93
N SER A 68 -9.86 18.22 0.43
CA SER A 68 -9.74 18.51 -0.99
C SER A 68 -8.30 18.46 -1.50
N GLU A 69 -8.15 18.47 -2.84
CA GLU A 69 -6.87 18.58 -3.57
C GLU A 69 -5.89 17.42 -3.36
N GLN A 70 -6.33 16.32 -2.75
CA GLN A 70 -5.50 15.12 -2.64
C GLN A 70 -5.43 14.43 -3.99
N THR A 71 -4.27 13.83 -4.29
CA THR A 71 -4.16 12.93 -5.43
C THR A 71 -4.87 11.62 -5.13
N ILE A 72 -5.73 11.18 -6.04
CA ILE A 72 -6.40 9.88 -5.97
C ILE A 72 -6.26 9.15 -7.31
N TYR A 73 -6.10 7.83 -7.26
CA TYR A 73 -6.04 6.98 -8.45
C TYR A 73 -6.52 5.56 -8.14
N ALA A 74 -6.69 4.77 -9.20
CA ALA A 74 -6.99 3.36 -9.11
C ALA A 74 -6.04 2.52 -9.98
N GLU A 75 -5.89 1.25 -9.62
CA GLU A 75 -5.05 0.27 -10.33
C GLU A 75 -5.74 -1.08 -10.41
N PHE A 76 -5.45 -1.79 -11.49
CA PHE A 76 -5.55 -3.24 -11.60
C PHE A 76 -4.19 -3.87 -11.24
N ILE A 77 -3.83 -4.93 -11.94
CA ILE A 77 -2.53 -5.59 -11.91
C ILE A 77 -1.52 -4.78 -12.70
N HIS A 78 -1.83 -4.51 -13.98
CA HIS A 78 -1.01 -3.74 -14.91
C HIS A 78 -1.66 -2.41 -15.28
N GLY A 79 -2.98 -2.38 -15.36
CA GLY A 79 -3.75 -1.18 -15.71
C GLY A 79 -3.83 -0.17 -14.56
N GLY A 80 -4.06 1.09 -14.90
CA GLY A 80 -4.25 2.13 -13.89
C GLY A 80 -4.96 3.37 -14.44
N SER A 81 -5.64 4.08 -13.55
CA SER A 81 -6.24 5.36 -13.89
C SER A 81 -5.17 6.46 -14.00
N PRO A 82 -5.45 7.50 -14.80
CA PRO A 82 -4.83 8.80 -14.58
C PRO A 82 -5.01 9.26 -13.13
N LEU A 83 -4.14 10.16 -12.68
CA LEU A 83 -4.27 10.80 -11.38
C LEU A 83 -5.42 11.81 -11.43
N SER A 84 -6.29 11.80 -10.41
CA SER A 84 -7.36 12.78 -10.21
C SER A 84 -7.15 13.56 -8.92
N ARG A 85 -7.92 14.64 -8.74
CA ARG A 85 -7.93 15.48 -7.54
C ARG A 85 -9.25 15.32 -6.79
N THR A 86 -9.17 15.18 -5.47
CA THR A 86 -10.34 15.08 -4.60
C THR A 86 -10.99 16.45 -4.36
N LEU A 87 -12.29 16.42 -4.07
CA LEU A 87 -13.04 17.51 -3.47
C LEU A 87 -13.18 17.29 -1.96
N GLN A 88 -13.75 18.24 -1.24
CA GLN A 88 -13.95 18.09 0.20
C GLN A 88 -14.94 16.96 0.51
N GLY A 89 -14.44 15.83 1.04
CA GLY A 89 -15.22 14.64 1.37
C GLY A 89 -15.64 13.78 0.19
N GLU A 90 -15.22 14.13 -1.03
CA GLU A 90 -15.66 13.50 -2.28
C GLU A 90 -14.50 13.29 -3.25
N TYR A 91 -14.61 12.28 -4.10
CA TYR A 91 -13.71 12.09 -5.23
C TYR A 91 -14.54 11.91 -6.49
N ILE A 92 -13.96 12.35 -7.62
CA ILE A 92 -14.61 12.31 -8.91
C ILE A 92 -13.64 11.82 -9.99
N GLN A 93 -14.20 11.21 -11.03
CA GLN A 93 -13.51 10.93 -12.29
C GLN A 93 -12.26 10.06 -12.13
N VAL A 94 -12.35 8.98 -11.35
CA VAL A 94 -11.33 7.92 -11.37
C VAL A 94 -11.69 6.95 -12.49
N ILE A 95 -10.98 7.04 -13.62
CA ILE A 95 -11.32 6.36 -14.87
C ILE A 95 -10.28 5.30 -15.19
N LEU A 96 -10.70 4.05 -15.38
CA LEU A 96 -9.77 2.97 -15.74
C LEU A 96 -10.46 1.87 -16.55
N SER A 97 -9.64 1.16 -17.33
CA SER A 97 -9.97 -0.04 -18.08
C SER A 97 -8.82 -1.04 -17.98
N PRO A 98 -9.08 -2.35 -18.07
CA PRO A 98 -8.03 -3.35 -18.13
C PRO A 98 -7.16 -3.15 -19.38
N VAL A 99 -5.88 -3.48 -19.30
CA VAL A 99 -4.92 -3.37 -20.41
C VAL A 99 -4.24 -4.69 -20.74
N SER A 100 -4.32 -5.66 -19.82
CA SER A 100 -3.73 -6.98 -19.95
C SER A 100 -4.75 -8.10 -19.74
N VAL A 101 -4.41 -9.31 -20.18
CA VAL A 101 -5.20 -10.52 -19.91
C VAL A 101 -5.35 -10.77 -18.40
N ASP A 102 -4.30 -10.53 -17.61
CA ASP A 102 -4.39 -10.67 -16.16
C ASP A 102 -5.37 -9.69 -15.52
N ASP A 103 -5.44 -8.45 -16.03
CA ASP A 103 -6.45 -7.49 -15.56
C ASP A 103 -7.88 -7.97 -15.85
N LEU A 104 -8.09 -8.81 -16.87
CA LEU A 104 -9.41 -9.39 -17.18
C LEU A 104 -9.71 -10.62 -16.31
N GLU A 105 -8.73 -11.50 -16.11
CA GLU A 105 -8.91 -12.76 -15.39
C GLU A 105 -8.93 -12.58 -13.86
N HIS A 106 -8.19 -11.59 -13.37
CA HIS A 106 -7.95 -11.35 -11.94
C HIS A 106 -8.25 -9.90 -11.53
N GLY A 107 -9.08 -9.20 -12.31
CA GLY A 107 -9.30 -7.77 -12.23
C GLY A 107 -9.93 -7.26 -10.94
N GLU A 108 -9.17 -7.22 -9.85
CA GLU A 108 -9.51 -6.42 -8.67
C GLU A 108 -8.96 -5.00 -8.83
N ILE A 109 -9.85 -4.03 -8.82
CA ILE A 109 -9.53 -2.62 -8.78
C ILE A 109 -9.26 -2.20 -7.35
N SER A 110 -8.06 -1.67 -7.12
CA SER A 110 -7.66 -1.05 -5.86
C SER A 110 -7.59 0.47 -6.02
N PHE A 111 -7.99 1.20 -4.98
CA PHE A 111 -8.00 2.67 -4.97
C PHE A 111 -6.98 3.21 -3.98
N TYR A 112 -6.34 4.33 -4.30
CA TYR A 112 -5.23 4.89 -3.55
C TYR A 112 -5.31 6.41 -3.43
N LEU A 113 -4.99 6.94 -2.26
CA LEU A 113 -4.58 8.33 -2.08
C LEU A 113 -3.05 8.43 -2.17
N GLY A 114 -2.52 9.46 -2.82
CA GLY A 114 -1.07 9.69 -2.98
C GLY A 114 -0.60 9.55 -4.42
N THR A 115 0.68 9.29 -4.61
CA THR A 115 1.29 9.08 -5.95
C THR A 115 1.86 7.68 -6.06
N ARG A 116 1.93 7.16 -7.30
CA ARG A 116 2.47 5.82 -7.58
C ARG A 116 3.92 5.66 -7.13
N ASP A 117 4.73 6.70 -7.36
CA ASP A 117 6.17 6.71 -7.02
C ASP A 117 6.46 7.22 -5.60
N GLY A 118 5.43 7.65 -4.86
CA GLY A 118 5.55 8.21 -3.52
C GLY A 118 4.82 7.40 -2.46
N ASP A 119 4.69 7.96 -1.26
CA ASP A 119 3.81 7.35 -0.26
C ASP A 119 2.37 7.40 -0.76
N HIS A 120 1.71 6.26 -0.65
CA HIS A 120 0.31 6.10 -1.03
C HIS A 120 -0.39 5.19 -0.03
N VAL A 121 -1.70 5.35 0.04
CA VAL A 121 -2.55 4.68 1.01
C VAL A 121 -3.69 4.02 0.27
N LYS A 122 -3.77 2.68 0.35
CA LYS A 122 -4.87 1.91 -0.23
C LYS A 122 -6.16 2.17 0.55
N ALA A 123 -7.28 2.31 -0.15
CA ALA A 123 -8.62 2.28 0.42
C ALA A 123 -8.92 0.89 0.99
N LYS A 124 -9.89 0.82 1.92
CA LYS A 124 -10.40 -0.48 2.39
C LYS A 124 -11.19 -1.20 1.32
N GLU A 125 -11.86 -0.45 0.46
CA GLU A 125 -12.74 -0.94 -0.57
C GLU A 125 -11.96 -1.25 -1.85
N THR A 126 -12.36 -2.34 -2.49
CA THR A 126 -11.92 -2.75 -3.81
C THR A 126 -13.14 -2.97 -4.70
N TRP A 127 -12.93 -3.09 -6.01
CA TRP A 127 -14.00 -3.37 -6.96
C TRP A 127 -13.62 -4.49 -7.91
N GLN A 128 -14.49 -5.47 -8.10
CA GLN A 128 -14.25 -6.54 -9.06
C GLN A 128 -14.67 -6.09 -10.46
N TRP A 129 -13.76 -6.22 -11.41
CA TRP A 129 -14.04 -5.90 -12.80
C TRP A 129 -15.15 -6.78 -13.36
N ASP A 130 -16.04 -6.15 -14.13
CA ASP A 130 -17.00 -6.83 -14.97
C ASP A 130 -16.89 -6.23 -16.37
N THR A 131 -16.99 -7.08 -17.39
CA THR A 131 -16.82 -6.64 -18.77
C THR A 131 -17.94 -5.68 -19.15
N THR A 132 -17.56 -4.54 -19.72
CA THR A 132 -18.50 -3.49 -20.09
C THR A 132 -18.57 -3.36 -21.62
N ASN A 133 -19.76 -3.11 -22.17
CA ASN A 133 -19.97 -2.89 -23.61
C ASN A 133 -20.12 -1.41 -23.97
N LYS A 134 -19.98 -0.53 -22.98
CA LYS A 134 -20.00 0.94 -23.08
C LYS A 134 -19.37 1.52 -21.81
N PRO A 135 -18.95 2.80 -21.79
CA PRO A 135 -18.50 3.42 -20.55
C PRO A 135 -19.60 3.37 -19.48
N ILE A 136 -19.23 3.02 -18.25
CA ILE A 136 -20.17 2.97 -17.13
C ILE A 136 -19.68 3.81 -15.95
N ASN A 137 -20.62 4.48 -15.28
CA ASN A 137 -20.36 5.18 -14.03
C ASN A 137 -20.66 4.25 -12.85
N GLN A 138 -19.81 4.31 -11.83
CA GLN A 138 -19.93 3.54 -10.60
C GLN A 138 -19.77 4.46 -9.40
N THR A 139 -20.71 4.38 -8.46
CA THR A 139 -20.59 5.08 -7.19
C THR A 139 -20.03 4.15 -6.13
N LEU A 140 -18.89 4.51 -5.56
CA LEU A 140 -18.24 3.74 -4.49
C LEU A 140 -17.77 4.72 -3.40
N ASN A 141 -18.06 4.41 -2.14
CA ASN A 141 -17.52 5.22 -1.03
C ASN A 141 -16.20 4.61 -0.56
N LEU A 142 -15.17 5.44 -0.41
CA LEU A 142 -13.82 5.00 -0.07
C LEU A 142 -13.43 5.39 1.36
N THR A 143 -12.74 4.48 2.03
CA THR A 143 -12.26 4.67 3.40
C THR A 143 -10.75 4.48 3.43
N PHE A 144 -10.03 5.52 3.84
CA PHE A 144 -8.58 5.49 3.99
C PHE A 144 -8.20 5.59 5.47
N PRO A 145 -7.22 4.79 5.94
CA PRO A 145 -6.79 4.83 7.34
C PRO A 145 -6.00 6.09 7.72
N ARG A 146 -5.35 6.75 6.75
CA ARG A 146 -4.53 7.94 6.96
C ARG A 146 -4.33 8.70 5.65
N LEU A 147 -3.78 9.91 5.74
CA LEU A 147 -3.23 10.61 4.58
C LEU A 147 -1.87 10.04 4.18
N PRO A 148 -1.49 10.16 2.89
CA PRO A 148 -0.11 10.01 2.45
C PRO A 148 0.82 10.99 3.18
N LYS A 149 2.07 10.59 3.38
CA LYS A 149 3.16 11.43 3.87
C LYS A 149 3.73 12.22 2.69
N ASN A 150 3.98 13.50 2.93
CA ASN A 150 4.68 14.36 1.98
C ASN A 150 6.18 14.06 1.94
#